data_AF-A0A6G0VLL7-F1
#
_entry.id   AF-A0A6G0VLL7-F1
#
_cell.length_a   1.000
_cell.length_b   1.000
_cell.length_c   1.000
_cell.angle_alpha   90.00
_cell.angle_beta   90.00
_cell.angle_gamma   90.00
#
_symmetry.space_group_name_H-M   'P 1'
#
loop_
_entity.id
_entity.type
_entity.pdbx_description
1 polymer ?
#
loop_
_entity_poly.entity_id
_entity_poly.type
_entity_poly.pdbx_seq_one_letter_code
_entity_poly.pdbx_strand_id
1 'polypeptide(L)'
;SNKHLPSKLEFYSSLTDENITDDVILDAKNLWNVFNIKTLGEYSDHYLKTDVVILVDVFENFRDLCLSTLELDPAHYMTAPGFAYDCMLKY
;
A
#
# COMPACT_ATOMS: atom_id res chain seq x y z
N SER A 1 18.54 -13.47 11.65
CA SER A 1 17.34 -13.16 10.84
C SER A 1 16.29 -14.22 11.09
N ASN A 2 15.09 -13.84 11.54
CA ASN A 2 13.98 -14.78 11.75
C ASN A 2 13.60 -15.45 10.42
N LYS A 3 13.64 -16.78 10.39
CA LYS A 3 13.36 -17.62 9.19
C LYS A 3 11.96 -18.21 9.21
N HIS A 4 11.08 -17.68 10.05
CA HIS A 4 9.77 -18.24 10.36
C HIS A 4 8.75 -17.11 10.30
N LEU A 5 7.56 -17.39 9.82
CA LEU A 5 6.43 -16.48 9.96
C LEU A 5 6.20 -16.26 11.47
N PRO A 6 6.04 -15.02 11.95
CA PRO A 6 5.76 -14.75 13.35
C PRO A 6 4.50 -15.48 13.79
N SER A 7 4.47 -15.92 15.04
CA SER A 7 3.28 -16.51 15.65
C SER A 7 2.16 -15.47 15.74
N LYS A 8 0.90 -15.91 15.80
CA LYS A 8 -0.28 -15.03 15.93
C LYS A 8 -0.16 -14.02 17.08
N LEU A 9 0.50 -14.42 18.16
CA LEU A 9 0.76 -13.59 19.35
C LEU A 9 1.77 -12.45 19.08
N GLU A 10 2.66 -12.62 18.11
CA GLU A 10 3.63 -11.58 17.70
C GLU A 10 3.03 -10.57 16.71
N PHE A 11 1.82 -10.84 16.20
CA PHE A 11 1.02 -9.91 15.40
C PHE A 11 0.00 -9.13 16.24
N TYR A 12 0.08 -9.22 17.56
CA TYR A 12 -0.81 -8.47 18.45
C TYR A 12 -0.60 -6.96 18.28
N SER A 13 -1.69 -6.25 18.00
CA SER A 13 -1.70 -4.79 17.85
C SER A 13 -2.00 -4.15 19.19
N SER A 14 -0.99 -3.59 19.85
CA SER A 14 -1.16 -2.83 21.10
C SER A 14 -2.02 -1.57 20.93
N LEU A 15 -2.21 -1.10 19.70
CA LEU A 15 -3.06 0.04 19.36
C LEU A 15 -4.55 -0.31 19.36
N THR A 16 -4.90 -1.56 19.07
CA THR A 16 -6.29 -2.03 18.98
C THR A 16 -6.65 -3.05 20.06
N ASP A 17 -5.68 -3.47 20.88
CA ASP A 17 -5.82 -4.52 21.90
C ASP A 17 -6.40 -5.83 21.35
N GLU A 18 -6.09 -6.13 20.09
CA GLU A 18 -6.66 -7.25 19.35
C GLU A 18 -5.56 -8.10 18.68
N ASN A 19 -5.80 -9.40 18.63
CA ASN A 19 -5.03 -10.31 17.79
C ASN A 19 -5.53 -10.22 16.36
N ILE A 20 -4.64 -10.42 15.38
CA ILE A 20 -5.07 -10.58 13.99
C ILE A 20 -6.00 -11.79 13.84
N THR A 21 -6.93 -11.73 12.90
CA THR A 21 -7.86 -12.83 12.63
C THR A 21 -7.12 -14.03 12.04
N ASP A 22 -7.73 -15.21 12.13
CA ASP A 22 -7.16 -16.43 11.54
C ASP A 22 -7.07 -16.34 10.01
N ASP A 23 -7.93 -15.53 9.38
CA ASP A 23 -7.95 -15.27 7.95
C ASP A 23 -6.67 -14.54 7.50
N VAL A 24 -6.25 -13.51 8.26
CA VAL A 24 -5.01 -12.76 8.00
C VAL A 24 -3.78 -13.66 8.14
N ILE A 25 -3.78 -14.57 9.12
CA ILE A 25 -2.72 -15.58 9.29
C ILE A 25 -2.68 -16.52 8.07
N LEU A 26 -3.85 -16.95 7.56
CA LEU A 26 -3.95 -17.84 6.41
C LEU A 26 -3.42 -17.16 5.15
N ASP A 27 -3.81 -15.91 4.91
CA ASP A 27 -3.34 -15.11 3.78
C ASP A 27 -1.84 -14.88 3.84
N ALA A 28 -1.30 -14.53 5.02
CA ALA A 28 0.14 -14.37 5.22
C ALA A 28 0.91 -15.68 4.95
N LYS A 29 0.38 -16.84 5.37
CA LYS A 29 0.96 -18.16 5.05
C LYS A 29 0.90 -18.47 3.55
N ASN A 30 -0.21 -18.14 2.89
CA ASN A 30 -0.35 -18.32 1.44
C ASN A 30 0.67 -17.48 0.68
N LEU A 31 0.79 -16.19 1.02
CA LEU A 31 1.82 -15.28 0.50
C LEU A 31 3.23 -15.85 0.72
N TRP A 32 3.53 -16.30 1.95
CA TRP A 32 4.82 -16.86 2.30
C TRP A 32 5.20 -18.06 1.43
N ASN A 33 4.24 -18.95 1.16
CA ASN A 33 4.45 -20.14 0.33
C ASN A 33 4.53 -19.79 -1.17
N VAL A 34 3.62 -18.94 -1.67
CA VAL A 34 3.56 -18.55 -3.09
C VAL A 34 4.84 -17.83 -3.52
N PHE A 35 5.34 -16.93 -2.69
CA PHE A 35 6.55 -16.15 -2.97
C PHE A 35 7.84 -16.80 -2.47
N ASN A 36 7.75 -18.02 -1.91
CA ASN A 36 8.88 -18.79 -1.37
C ASN A 36 9.78 -17.96 -0.44
N ILE A 37 9.13 -17.21 0.46
CA ILE A 37 9.77 -16.26 1.36
C ILE A 37 10.60 -17.04 2.38
N LYS A 38 11.83 -16.61 2.64
CA LYS A 38 12.77 -17.31 3.54
C LYS A 38 13.02 -16.55 4.84
N THR A 39 12.73 -15.26 4.86
CA THR A 39 12.94 -14.40 6.03
C THR A 39 11.82 -13.38 6.20
N LEU A 40 11.62 -12.93 7.44
CA LEU A 40 10.65 -11.87 7.74
C LEU A 40 10.98 -10.55 7.03
N GLY A 41 12.27 -10.28 6.77
CA GLY A 41 12.70 -9.12 6.00
C GLY A 41 12.17 -9.17 4.57
N GLU A 42 12.34 -10.30 3.88
CA GLU A 42 11.80 -10.52 2.53
C GLU A 42 10.26 -10.41 2.50
N TYR A 43 9.57 -10.85 3.56
CA TYR A 43 8.12 -10.64 3.70
C TYR A 43 7.75 -9.16 3.77
N SER A 44 8.43 -8.40 4.63
CA SER A 44 8.20 -6.97 4.78
C SER A 44 8.52 -6.20 3.50
N ASP A 45 9.63 -6.53 2.83
CA ASP A 45 10.04 -5.91 1.57
C ASP A 45 9.04 -6.22 0.45
N HIS A 46 8.52 -7.46 0.39
CA HIS A 46 7.51 -7.85 -0.58
C HIS A 46 6.17 -7.14 -0.34
N TYR A 47 5.74 -7.04 0.92
CA TYR A 47 4.53 -6.30 1.30
C TYR A 47 4.66 -4.81 0.90
N LEU A 48 5.78 -4.18 1.28
CA LEU A 48 6.07 -2.79 0.93
C LEU A 48 6.10 -2.58 -0.59
N LYS A 49 6.74 -3.50 -1.33
CA LYS A 49 6.77 -3.42 -2.79
C LYS A 49 5.37 -3.54 -3.40
N THR A 50 4.54 -4.42 -2.87
CA THR A 50 3.15 -4.58 -3.33
C THR A 50 2.35 -3.31 -3.08
N ASP A 51 2.46 -2.72 -1.89
CA ASP A 51 1.80 -1.46 -1.53
C ASP A 51 2.22 -0.33 -2.47
N VAL A 52 3.53 -0.18 -2.71
CA VAL A 52 4.08 0.82 -3.65
C VAL A 52 3.55 0.60 -5.07
N VAL A 53 3.52 -0.64 -5.57
CA VAL A 53 3.04 -0.93 -6.93
C VAL A 53 1.56 -0.58 -7.09
N ILE A 54 0.72 -0.93 -6.09
CA ILE A 54 -0.71 -0.60 -6.12
C ILE A 54 -0.92 0.92 -6.05
N LEU A 55 -0.17 1.62 -5.20
CA LEU A 55 -0.24 3.08 -5.11
C LEU A 55 0.19 3.76 -6.40
N VAL A 56 1.25 3.25 -7.06
CA VAL A 56 1.69 3.76 -8.37
C VAL A 56 0.60 3.56 -9.42
N ASP A 57 0.01 2.37 -9.53
CA ASP A 57 -1.06 2.09 -10.50
C ASP A 57 -2.29 3.00 -10.30
N VAL A 58 -2.74 3.17 -9.05
CA VAL A 58 -3.84 4.09 -8.73
C VAL A 58 -3.48 5.54 -9.06
N PHE A 59 -2.25 5.97 -8.76
CA PHE A 59 -1.84 7.35 -9.00
C PHE A 59 -1.64 7.66 -10.49
N GLU A 60 -1.12 6.72 -11.27
CA GLU A 60 -1.00 6.84 -12.73
C GLU A 60 -2.37 7.01 -13.38
N ASN A 61 -3.34 6.17 -13.00
CA ASN A 61 -4.72 6.30 -13.46
C ASN A 61 -5.35 7.66 -13.10
N PHE A 62 -5.11 8.16 -11.89
CA PHE A 62 -5.55 9.48 -11.46
C PHE A 62 -4.90 10.60 -12.28
N ARG A 63 -3.59 10.50 -12.53
CA ARG A 63 -2.83 11.48 -13.33
C ARG A 63 -3.35 11.56 -14.76
N ASP A 64 -3.57 10.42 -15.40
CA ASP A 64 -4.11 10.34 -16.77
C ASP A 64 -5.52 10.96 -16.85
N LEU A 65 -6.36 10.70 -15.84
CA LEU A 65 -7.68 11.32 -15.74
C LEU A 65 -7.57 12.85 -15.62
N CYS A 66 -6.71 13.36 -14.75
CA CYS A 66 -6.53 14.80 -14.55
C CYS A 66 -5.95 15.48 -15.80
N LEU A 67 -4.98 14.86 -16.46
CA LEU A 67 -4.41 15.38 -17.71
C LEU A 67 -5.46 15.43 -18.83
N SER A 68 -6.33 14.41 -18.93
CA SER A 68 -7.36 14.37 -19.99
C SER A 68 -8.56 15.28 -19.73
N THR A 69 -8.94 15.50 -18.46
CA THR A 69 -10.15 16.27 -18.12
C THR A 69 -9.86 17.72 -17.76
N LEU A 70 -8.74 17.96 -17.09
CA LEU A 70 -8.38 19.25 -16.51
C LEU A 70 -7.15 19.86 -17.20
N GLU A 71 -6.43 19.11 -18.04
CA GLU A 71 -5.12 19.47 -18.61
C GLU A 71 -4.12 19.98 -17.55
N LEU A 72 -4.30 19.52 -16.30
CA LEU A 72 -3.44 19.82 -15.16
C LEU A 72 -2.81 18.52 -14.69
N ASP A 73 -1.52 18.58 -14.37
CA ASP A 73 -0.78 17.42 -13.87
C ASP A 73 -0.77 17.41 -12.33
N PRO A 74 -1.47 16.49 -11.65
CA PRO A 74 -1.50 16.42 -10.20
C PRO A 74 -0.10 16.16 -9.59
N ALA A 75 0.84 15.60 -10.35
CA ALA A 75 2.22 15.38 -9.87
C ALA A 75 3.01 16.69 -9.67
N HIS A 76 2.52 17.82 -10.17
CA HIS A 76 3.14 19.14 -9.97
C HIS A 76 2.68 19.86 -8.69
N TYR A 77 1.75 19.26 -7.93
CA TYR A 77 1.20 19.85 -6.73
C TYR A 77 1.64 19.08 -5.49
N MET A 78 2.10 19.81 -4.49
CA MET A 78 2.56 19.23 -3.22
C MET A 78 1.40 18.66 -2.39
N THR A 79 0.17 19.14 -2.60
CA THR A 79 -1.01 18.72 -1.83
C THR A 79 -2.27 18.66 -2.69
N ALA A 80 -3.16 17.73 -2.36
CA ALA A 80 -4.44 17.58 -3.05
C ALA A 80 -5.34 18.83 -2.99
N PRO A 81 -5.42 19.59 -1.86
CA PRO A 81 -6.16 20.84 -1.84
C PRO A 81 -5.59 21.92 -2.77
N GLY A 82 -4.25 22.00 -2.89
CA GLY A 82 -3.59 22.93 -3.82
C GLY A 82 -3.93 22.64 -5.27
N PHE A 83 -3.92 21.36 -5.64
CA PHE A 83 -4.39 20.89 -6.95
C PHE A 83 -5.88 21.23 -7.18
N ALA A 84 -6.75 20.88 -6.23
CA ALA A 84 -8.19 21.12 -6.36
C ALA A 84 -8.56 22.60 -6.49
N TYR A 85 -7.83 23.49 -5.81
CA TYR A 85 -8.01 24.94 -5.94
C TYR A 85 -7.71 25.43 -7.36
N ASP A 86 -6.64 24.94 -7.99
CA ASP A 86 -6.29 25.34 -9.35
C ASP A 86 -7.26 24.75 -10.39
N CYS A 87 -7.72 23.52 -10.16
CA CYS A 87 -8.78 22.90 -10.96
C CYS A 87 -10.06 23.75 -10.92
N MET A 88 -10.42 24.29 -9.75
CA MET A 88 -11.57 25.17 -9.59
C MET A 88 -11.38 26.49 -10.35
N LEU A 89 -10.18 27.06 -10.39
CA LEU A 89 -9.93 28.33 -11.11
C LEU A 89 -9.94 28.18 -12.63
N LYS A 90 -9.75 26.96 -13.14
CA LYS A 90 -9.77 26.67 -14.58
C LYS A 90 -11.19 26.68 -15.17
N TYR A 91 -12.23 26.53 -14.35
CA TYR A 91 -13.64 26.56 -14.75
C TYR A 91 -14.34 27.83 -14.24
#